data_AF-A0A3M1PP33-F1
#
_entry.id   AF-A0A3M1PP33-F1
#
_cell.length_a   1.000
_cell.length_b   1.000
_cell.length_c   1.000
_cell.angle_alpha   90.00
_cell.angle_beta   90.00
_cell.angle_gamma   90.00
#
_symmetry.space_group_name_H-M   'P 1'
#
loop_
_entity.id
_entity.type
_entity.pdbx_description
1 polymer ?
#
loop_
_entity_poly.entity_id
_entity_poly.type
_entity_poly.pdbx_seq_one_letter_code
_entity_poly.pdbx_strand_id
1 'polypeptide(L)'
;MSQFPIFYSDVFLQHDTGSYHPENAGRLRAAVAALRQVEWAERLDWRSPTPLDAQGGRLLDALHTVHPPDYVAAVEYVATHGGGQVDPDTVVSPGSYEAALLAVSAWLDAVDMVLQTGSPAFALVRPPGHHALPKRGMGFCLFSNVAIAARYALQQPGVQRVAILDWDVHHGNGTEAIVESDPNIAFCSLHE
;
A
#
# COMPACT_ATOMS: atom_id res chain seq x y z
N MET A 1 -6.75 -28.04 -0.72
CA MET A 1 -5.53 -27.37 -1.24
C MET A 1 -5.47 -25.99 -0.59
N SER A 2 -4.30 -25.52 -0.14
CA SER A 2 -4.20 -24.19 0.46
C SER A 2 -4.44 -23.12 -0.62
N GLN A 3 -5.38 -22.23 -0.35
CA GLN A 3 -5.65 -21.06 -1.19
C GLN A 3 -4.65 -19.95 -0.83
N PHE A 4 -4.23 -19.17 -1.83
CA PHE A 4 -3.33 -18.03 -1.69
C PHE A 4 -4.14 -16.72 -1.84
N PRO A 5 -4.42 -16.00 -0.75
CA PRO A 5 -5.22 -14.79 -0.79
C PRO A 5 -4.51 -13.67 -1.56
N ILE A 6 -5.23 -13.08 -2.52
CA ILE A 6 -4.83 -11.86 -3.23
C ILE A 6 -5.88 -10.78 -2.99
N PHE A 7 -5.48 -9.67 -2.39
CA PHE A 7 -6.32 -8.49 -2.21
C PHE A 7 -6.21 -7.56 -3.41
N TYR A 8 -7.34 -7.31 -4.08
CA TYR A 8 -7.42 -6.49 -5.28
C TYR A 8 -8.79 -5.78 -5.38
N SER A 9 -8.80 -4.55 -5.89
CA SER A 9 -10.02 -3.81 -6.24
C SER A 9 -9.81 -2.97 -7.49
N ASP A 10 -10.83 -2.84 -8.33
CA ASP A 10 -10.80 -1.94 -9.49
C ASP A 10 -10.72 -0.46 -9.09
N VAL A 11 -10.98 -0.10 -7.82
CA VAL A 11 -10.75 1.25 -7.29
C VAL A 11 -9.27 1.68 -7.47
N PHE A 12 -8.32 0.75 -7.41
CA PHE A 12 -6.90 1.04 -7.67
C PHE A 12 -6.62 1.56 -9.09
N LEU A 13 -7.53 1.28 -10.04
CA LEU A 13 -7.45 1.77 -11.41
C LEU A 13 -7.90 3.23 -11.54
N GLN A 14 -8.56 3.79 -10.51
CA GLN A 14 -9.04 5.17 -10.48
C GLN A 14 -7.97 6.19 -10.08
N HIS A 15 -6.80 5.74 -9.60
CA HIS A 15 -5.61 6.57 -9.45
C HIS A 15 -5.06 6.94 -10.84
N ASP A 16 -5.68 7.89 -11.52
CA ASP A 16 -5.23 8.33 -12.84
C ASP A 16 -4.02 9.25 -12.72
N THR A 17 -2.88 8.85 -13.27
CA THR A 17 -1.62 9.61 -13.28
C THR A 17 -1.41 10.38 -14.59
N GLY A 18 -2.38 10.31 -15.51
CA GLY A 18 -2.34 10.97 -16.81
C GLY A 18 -1.67 10.13 -17.90
N SER A 19 -1.63 10.70 -19.10
CA SER A 19 -1.09 10.03 -20.28
C SER A 19 0.43 9.88 -20.19
N TYR A 20 0.95 8.72 -20.62
CA TYR A 20 2.39 8.39 -20.68
C TYR A 20 3.13 8.28 -19.34
N HIS A 21 2.44 8.45 -18.21
CA HIS A 21 3.06 8.26 -16.91
C HIS A 21 3.47 6.78 -16.70
N PRO A 22 4.70 6.48 -16.25
CA PRO A 22 5.15 5.09 -16.10
C PRO A 22 4.38 4.34 -15.02
N GLU A 23 4.02 5.01 -13.93
CA GLU A 23 3.11 4.48 -12.92
C GLU A 23 1.67 4.65 -13.43
N ASN A 24 1.08 3.63 -14.04
CA ASN A 24 -0.27 3.70 -14.61
C ASN A 24 -1.09 2.42 -14.36
N ALA A 25 -2.42 2.53 -14.51
CA ALA A 25 -3.36 1.44 -14.30
C ALA A 25 -3.12 0.20 -15.21
N GLY A 26 -2.42 0.37 -16.34
CA GLY A 26 -2.01 -0.73 -17.21
C GLY A 26 -1.08 -1.73 -16.52
N ARG A 27 -0.21 -1.28 -15.60
CA ARG A 27 0.66 -2.15 -14.79
C ARG A 27 -0.17 -3.16 -13.98
N LEU A 28 -1.19 -2.65 -13.29
CA LEU A 28 -2.05 -3.46 -12.43
C LEU A 28 -2.95 -4.39 -13.26
N ARG A 29 -3.53 -3.88 -14.36
CA ARG A 29 -4.31 -4.72 -15.31
C ARG A 29 -3.49 -5.87 -15.87
N ALA A 30 -2.24 -5.62 -16.26
CA ALA A 30 -1.34 -6.65 -16.78
C ALA A 30 -1.04 -7.73 -15.73
N ALA A 31 -0.74 -7.33 -14.49
CA ALA A 31 -0.52 -8.26 -13.38
C ALA A 31 -1.75 -9.12 -13.09
N VAL A 32 -2.94 -8.51 -13.02
CA VAL A 32 -4.21 -9.24 -12.81
C VAL A 32 -4.49 -10.22 -13.96
N ALA A 33 -4.31 -9.79 -15.21
CA ALA A 33 -4.51 -10.64 -16.37
C ALA A 33 -3.56 -11.84 -16.37
N ALA A 34 -2.28 -11.62 -16.05
CA ALA A 34 -1.28 -12.69 -15.96
C ALA A 34 -1.62 -13.68 -14.84
N LEU A 35 -1.92 -13.20 -13.63
CA LEU A 35 -2.27 -14.04 -12.48
C LEU A 35 -3.54 -14.86 -12.71
N ARG A 36 -4.52 -14.35 -13.46
CA ARG A 36 -5.73 -15.11 -13.82
C ARG A 36 -5.48 -16.21 -14.85
N GLN A 37 -4.34 -16.22 -15.53
CA GLN A 37 -4.00 -17.16 -16.60
C GLN A 37 -2.93 -18.17 -16.20
N VAL A 38 -2.38 -18.10 -14.98
CA VAL A 38 -1.42 -19.11 -14.50
C VAL A 38 -2.12 -20.48 -14.37
N GLU A 39 -1.36 -21.58 -14.56
CA GLU A 39 -1.89 -22.95 -14.54
C GLU A 39 -2.55 -23.35 -13.21
N TRP A 40 -2.24 -22.61 -12.14
CA TRP A 40 -2.73 -22.84 -10.77
C TRP A 40 -3.67 -21.73 -10.29
N ALA A 41 -4.33 -21.02 -11.22
CA ALA A 41 -5.23 -19.90 -10.91
C ALA A 41 -6.38 -20.29 -9.96
N GLU A 42 -6.81 -21.55 -9.94
CA GLU A 42 -7.80 -22.09 -9.00
C GLU A 42 -7.34 -22.10 -7.54
N ARG A 43 -6.03 -21.94 -7.30
CA ARG A 43 -5.45 -21.77 -5.96
C ARG A 43 -5.38 -20.31 -5.54
N LEU A 44 -5.65 -19.36 -6.43
CA LEU A 44 -5.71 -17.94 -6.13
C LEU A 44 -7.09 -17.58 -5.58
N ASP A 45 -7.09 -17.04 -4.37
CA ASP A 45 -8.31 -16.57 -3.70
C ASP A 45 -8.37 -15.05 -3.79
N TRP A 46 -9.10 -14.56 -4.81
CA TRP A 46 -9.27 -13.14 -5.06
C TRP A 46 -10.25 -12.53 -4.07
N ARG A 47 -9.78 -11.59 -3.27
CA ARG A 47 -10.55 -10.89 -2.25
C ARG A 47 -10.55 -9.39 -2.49
N SER A 48 -11.67 -8.76 -2.18
CA SER A 48 -11.73 -7.30 -2.09
C SER A 48 -11.13 -6.85 -0.74
N PRO A 49 -10.35 -5.75 -0.69
CA PRO A 49 -10.02 -5.08 0.56
C PRO A 49 -11.31 -4.67 1.28
N THR A 50 -11.30 -4.61 2.61
CA THR A 50 -12.48 -4.15 3.33
C THR A 50 -12.76 -2.68 3.00
N PRO A 51 -14.02 -2.34 2.62
CA PRO A 51 -14.39 -0.99 2.22
C PRO A 51 -14.05 0.07 3.26
N LEU A 52 -13.73 1.29 2.82
CA LEU A 52 -13.28 2.39 3.69
C LEU A 52 -14.31 2.75 4.78
N ASP A 53 -15.60 2.68 4.47
CA ASP A 53 -16.69 2.91 5.41
C ASP A 53 -16.85 1.79 6.46
N ALA A 54 -16.41 0.57 6.12
CA ALA A 54 -16.40 -0.59 7.00
C ALA A 54 -15.12 -0.71 7.86
N GLN A 55 -14.08 0.09 7.59
CA GLN A 55 -12.84 0.10 8.38
C GLN A 55 -12.97 0.76 9.76
N GLY A 56 -13.97 1.64 9.93
CA GLY A 56 -14.09 2.46 11.15
C GLY A 56 -12.83 3.29 11.42
N GLY A 57 -12.46 3.44 12.70
CA GLY A 57 -11.25 4.18 13.10
C GLY A 57 -9.93 3.50 12.76
N ARG A 58 -9.94 2.17 12.54
CA ARG A 58 -8.73 1.34 12.39
C ARG A 58 -7.79 1.83 11.29
N LEU A 59 -8.35 2.15 10.12
CA LEU A 59 -7.57 2.59 8.98
C LEU A 59 -6.86 3.91 9.26
N LEU A 60 -7.58 4.89 9.80
CA LEU A 60 -7.00 6.19 10.13
C LEU A 60 -6.00 6.09 11.29
N ASP A 61 -6.28 5.26 12.31
CA ASP A 61 -5.35 5.03 13.41
C ASP A 61 -4.04 4.43 12.89
N ALA A 62 -4.10 3.43 12.02
CA ALA A 62 -2.93 2.84 11.38
C ALA A 62 -2.18 3.85 10.50
N LEU A 63 -2.90 4.59 9.65
CA LEU A 63 -2.34 5.64 8.79
C LEU A 63 -1.58 6.69 9.61
N HIS A 64 -2.16 7.13 10.73
CA HIS A 64 -1.58 8.14 11.62
C HIS A 64 -0.40 7.65 12.45
N THR A 65 -0.09 6.34 12.45
CA THR A 65 1.18 5.86 13.00
C THR A 65 2.39 6.29 12.17
N VAL A 66 2.18 6.70 10.90
CA VAL A 66 3.24 7.08 9.97
C VAL A 66 3.06 8.51 9.47
N HIS A 67 1.85 8.82 9.02
CA HIS A 67 1.53 10.09 8.37
C HIS A 67 0.77 11.00 9.33
N PRO A 68 1.24 12.21 9.62
CA PRO A 68 0.51 13.10 10.50
C PRO A 68 -0.78 13.60 9.82
N PRO A 69 -1.82 13.97 10.60
CA PRO A 69 -3.13 14.32 10.05
C PRO A 69 -3.12 15.45 9.02
N ASP A 70 -2.20 16.42 9.17
CA ASP A 70 -2.03 17.54 8.24
C ASP A 70 -1.55 17.09 6.85
N TYR A 71 -0.66 16.11 6.78
CA TYR A 71 -0.22 15.53 5.52
C TYR A 71 -1.34 14.72 4.85
N VAL A 72 -2.08 13.90 5.61
CA VAL A 72 -3.22 13.14 5.08
C VAL A 72 -4.27 14.08 4.51
N ALA A 73 -4.62 15.15 5.25
CA ALA A 73 -5.54 16.18 4.80
C ALA A 73 -5.05 16.94 3.56
N ALA A 74 -3.73 17.17 3.44
CA ALA A 74 -3.16 17.80 2.25
C ALA A 74 -3.32 16.92 0.99
N VAL A 75 -3.10 15.60 1.10
CA VAL A 75 -3.32 14.67 -0.02
C VAL A 75 -4.81 14.62 -0.41
N GLU A 76 -5.70 14.54 0.58
CA GLU A 76 -7.15 14.62 0.36
C GLU A 76 -7.56 15.92 -0.33
N TYR A 77 -7.00 17.05 0.12
CA TYR A 77 -7.28 18.36 -0.44
C TYR A 77 -6.91 18.41 -1.93
N VAL A 78 -5.71 17.97 -2.30
CA VAL A 78 -5.29 17.93 -3.72
C VAL A 78 -6.22 17.05 -4.55
N ALA A 79 -6.56 15.85 -4.07
CA ALA A 79 -7.47 14.95 -4.78
C ALA A 79 -8.87 15.57 -4.98
N THR A 80 -9.42 16.19 -3.94
CA THR A 80 -10.78 16.77 -3.95
C THR A 80 -10.87 18.11 -4.68
N HIS A 81 -9.75 18.77 -4.98
CA HIS A 81 -9.69 20.07 -5.66
C HIS A 81 -9.18 19.99 -7.11
N GLY A 82 -9.40 18.85 -7.78
CA GLY A 82 -9.11 18.67 -9.20
C GLY A 82 -7.79 17.96 -9.50
N GLY A 83 -7.07 17.51 -8.48
CA GLY A 83 -5.78 16.84 -8.61
C GLY A 83 -4.62 17.82 -8.74
N GLY A 84 -3.46 17.28 -9.09
CA GLY A 84 -2.20 18.00 -9.19
C GLY A 84 -1.01 17.07 -8.97
N GLN A 85 0.03 17.61 -8.36
CA GLN A 85 1.27 16.92 -8.09
C GLN A 85 1.71 17.27 -6.66
N VAL A 86 2.08 16.27 -5.86
CA VAL A 86 2.64 16.48 -4.51
C VAL A 86 4.16 16.59 -4.53
N ASP A 87 4.78 16.10 -5.61
CA ASP A 87 6.13 16.41 -6.04
C ASP A 87 6.23 16.28 -7.59
N PRO A 88 7.38 16.57 -8.24
CA PRO A 88 7.46 16.67 -9.70
C PRO A 88 6.98 15.46 -10.50
N ASP A 89 7.01 14.26 -9.92
CA ASP A 89 6.62 13.01 -10.58
C ASP A 89 5.51 12.24 -9.86
N THR A 90 5.09 12.66 -8.67
CA THR A 90 4.00 12.03 -7.91
C THR A 90 2.68 12.75 -8.15
N VAL A 91 1.92 12.24 -9.12
CA VAL A 91 0.60 12.75 -9.50
C VAL A 91 -0.47 12.38 -8.48
N VAL A 92 -1.39 13.30 -8.23
CA VAL A 92 -2.63 13.06 -7.48
C VAL A 92 -3.80 13.46 -8.38
N SER A 93 -4.79 12.58 -8.47
CA SER A 93 -6.04 12.77 -9.22
C SER A 93 -7.25 12.56 -8.32
N PRO A 94 -8.48 12.89 -8.78
CA PRO A 94 -9.68 12.77 -7.95
C PRO A 94 -9.89 11.39 -7.31
N GLY A 95 -9.52 10.30 -8.00
CA GLY A 95 -9.62 8.92 -7.45
C GLY A 95 -8.41 8.47 -6.62
N SER A 96 -7.39 9.31 -6.46
CA SER A 96 -6.11 8.89 -5.87
C SER A 96 -6.16 8.71 -4.37
N TYR A 97 -6.85 9.60 -3.66
CA TYR A 97 -6.94 9.52 -2.20
C TYR A 97 -7.67 8.26 -1.75
N GLU A 98 -8.83 7.98 -2.37
CA GLU A 98 -9.58 6.74 -2.13
C GLU A 98 -8.77 5.49 -2.47
N ALA A 99 -8.12 5.46 -3.64
CA ALA A 99 -7.27 4.34 -4.04
C ALA A 99 -6.10 4.11 -3.07
N ALA A 100 -5.46 5.19 -2.58
CA ALA A 100 -4.36 5.11 -1.62
C ALA A 100 -4.83 4.61 -0.24
N LEU A 101 -5.97 5.09 0.26
CA LEU A 101 -6.57 4.58 1.50
C LEU A 101 -6.95 3.10 1.38
N LEU A 102 -7.53 2.70 0.25
CA LEU A 102 -7.89 1.31 0.01
C LEU A 102 -6.65 0.41 -0.16
N ALA A 103 -5.54 0.97 -0.67
CA ALA A 103 -4.27 0.26 -0.74
C ALA A 103 -3.75 -0.04 0.67
N VAL A 104 -3.77 0.94 1.58
CA VAL A 104 -3.43 0.72 3.00
C VAL A 104 -4.37 -0.31 3.62
N SER A 105 -5.69 -0.20 3.39
CA SER A 105 -6.67 -1.19 3.85
C SER A 105 -6.30 -2.62 3.44
N ALA A 106 -5.96 -2.84 2.16
CA ALA A 106 -5.59 -4.16 1.65
C ALA A 106 -4.36 -4.75 2.36
N TRP A 107 -3.40 -3.89 2.75
CA TRP A 107 -2.25 -4.32 3.55
C TRP A 107 -2.63 -4.68 4.99
N LEU A 108 -3.53 -3.93 5.63
CA LEU A 108 -4.03 -4.28 6.97
C LEU A 108 -4.78 -5.62 6.95
N ASP A 109 -5.64 -5.82 5.95
CA ASP A 109 -6.39 -7.07 5.77
C ASP A 109 -5.47 -8.26 5.48
N ALA A 110 -4.38 -8.04 4.74
CA ALA A 110 -3.36 -9.04 4.50
C ALA A 110 -2.61 -9.42 5.79
N VAL A 111 -2.28 -8.46 6.66
CA VAL A 111 -1.68 -8.74 7.97
C VAL A 111 -2.64 -9.58 8.83
N ASP A 112 -3.91 -9.19 8.93
CA ASP A 112 -4.91 -9.93 9.70
C ASP A 112 -5.07 -11.37 9.18
N MET A 113 -5.12 -11.52 7.86
CA MET A 113 -5.22 -12.83 7.19
C MET A 113 -4.04 -13.73 7.55
N VAL A 114 -2.82 -13.21 7.47
CA VAL A 114 -1.59 -13.95 7.78
C VAL A 114 -1.58 -14.38 9.25
N LEU A 115 -1.95 -13.49 10.16
CA LEU A 115 -1.98 -13.79 11.59
C LEU A 115 -3.08 -14.80 11.95
N GLN A 116 -4.23 -14.76 11.27
CA GLN A 116 -5.32 -15.70 11.51
C GLN A 116 -5.04 -17.09 10.93
N THR A 117 -4.40 -17.17 9.77
CA THR A 117 -4.28 -18.42 9.00
C THR A 117 -2.88 -19.03 9.02
N GLY A 118 -1.86 -18.27 9.41
CA GLY A 118 -0.45 -18.63 9.26
C GLY A 118 0.02 -18.75 7.81
N SER A 119 -0.82 -18.37 6.83
CA SER A 119 -0.52 -18.48 5.40
C SER A 119 -0.20 -17.12 4.79
N PRO A 120 0.71 -17.04 3.80
CA PRO A 120 1.04 -15.78 3.15
C PRO A 120 -0.16 -15.21 2.37
N ALA A 121 -0.21 -13.88 2.28
CA ALA A 121 -1.19 -13.13 1.51
C ALA A 121 -0.49 -12.09 0.62
N PHE A 122 -1.14 -11.67 -0.46
CA PHE A 122 -0.60 -10.69 -1.40
C PHE A 122 -1.55 -9.50 -1.57
N ALA A 123 -1.09 -8.29 -1.23
CA ALA A 123 -1.81 -7.05 -1.50
C ALA A 123 -1.38 -6.49 -2.87
N LEU A 124 -2.18 -6.75 -3.90
CA LEU A 124 -1.92 -6.30 -5.27
C LEU A 124 -2.54 -4.91 -5.47
N VAL A 125 -1.82 -3.89 -5.00
CA VAL A 125 -2.34 -2.52 -4.83
C VAL A 125 -1.65 -1.49 -5.72
N ARG A 126 -2.34 -0.38 -5.93
CA ARG A 126 -1.83 0.85 -6.57
C ARG A 126 -2.63 2.04 -6.03
N PRO A 127 -2.02 3.16 -5.60
CA PRO A 127 -0.60 3.56 -5.75
C PRO A 127 0.42 2.75 -4.90
N PRO A 128 1.72 2.79 -5.25
CA PRO A 128 2.80 2.22 -4.45
C PRO A 128 3.05 3.01 -3.15
N GLY A 129 3.99 2.57 -2.31
CA GLY A 129 4.20 3.19 -0.99
C GLY A 129 5.64 3.39 -0.48
N HIS A 130 6.63 2.62 -0.93
CA HIS A 130 7.93 2.54 -0.23
C HIS A 130 8.79 3.83 -0.25
N HIS A 131 8.47 4.81 -1.10
CA HIS A 131 9.14 6.11 -1.15
C HIS A 131 8.45 7.20 -0.30
N ALA A 132 7.19 6.98 0.13
CA ALA A 132 6.45 8.00 0.89
C ALA A 132 7.10 8.23 2.26
N LEU A 133 7.49 9.48 2.50
CA LEU A 133 8.01 9.95 3.80
C LEU A 133 6.84 10.35 4.71
N PRO A 134 7.06 10.49 6.03
CA PRO A 134 6.00 10.85 6.97
C PRO A 134 5.14 12.04 6.52
N LYS A 135 5.77 13.09 5.99
CA LYS A 135 5.12 14.36 5.60
C LYS A 135 5.21 14.70 4.11
N ARG A 136 5.61 13.74 3.26
CA ARG A 136 5.85 14.00 1.84
C ARG A 136 5.64 12.76 0.98
N GLY A 137 4.82 12.91 -0.06
CA GLY A 137 4.71 11.95 -1.15
C GLY A 137 5.83 12.18 -2.16
N MET A 138 6.37 11.10 -2.70
CA MET A 138 7.44 11.11 -3.71
C MET A 138 7.56 9.73 -4.37
N GLY A 139 8.21 9.65 -5.54
CA GLY A 139 8.42 8.38 -6.22
C GLY A 139 7.11 7.62 -6.47
N PHE A 140 6.07 8.36 -6.87
CA PHE A 140 4.71 7.88 -7.11
C PHE A 140 3.95 7.41 -5.85
N CYS A 141 4.55 7.52 -4.67
CA CYS A 141 3.99 7.01 -3.42
C CYS A 141 3.29 8.13 -2.64
N LEU A 142 2.01 7.92 -2.30
CA LEU A 142 1.23 8.86 -1.48
C LEU A 142 1.29 8.52 0.01
N PHE A 143 1.12 7.24 0.34
CA PHE A 143 1.21 6.72 1.71
C PHE A 143 2.16 5.52 1.76
N SER A 144 2.86 5.36 2.88
CA SER A 144 3.86 4.30 3.07
C SER A 144 3.19 2.98 3.48
N ASN A 145 2.55 2.32 2.50
CA ASN A 145 1.76 1.11 2.69
C ASN A 145 2.44 0.07 3.60
N VAL A 146 3.70 -0.27 3.31
CA VAL A 146 4.45 -1.31 4.03
C VAL A 146 4.87 -0.86 5.43
N ALA A 147 5.24 0.41 5.62
CA ALA A 147 5.62 0.92 6.93
C ALA A 147 4.40 1.01 7.86
N ILE A 148 3.24 1.45 7.33
CA ILE A 148 1.96 1.45 8.05
C ILE A 148 1.61 0.01 8.46
N ALA A 149 1.70 -0.94 7.52
CA ALA A 149 1.40 -2.35 7.78
C ALA A 149 2.33 -2.96 8.83
N ALA A 150 3.63 -2.62 8.81
CA ALA A 150 4.59 -3.09 9.80
C ALA A 150 4.28 -2.55 11.21
N ARG A 151 3.98 -1.25 11.34
CA ARG A 151 3.57 -0.67 12.63
C ARG A 151 2.24 -1.25 13.11
N TYR A 152 1.29 -1.47 12.21
CA TYR A 152 0.03 -2.15 12.51
C TYR A 152 0.26 -3.59 12.99
N ALA A 153 1.14 -4.34 12.33
CA ALA A 153 1.47 -5.72 12.72
C ALA A 153 2.06 -5.77 14.13
N LEU A 154 2.96 -4.86 14.50
CA LEU A 154 3.53 -4.77 15.85
C LEU A 154 2.49 -4.46 16.94
N GLN A 155 1.33 -3.90 16.58
CA GLN A 155 0.22 -3.68 17.51
C GLN A 155 -0.63 -4.93 17.73
N GLN A 156 -0.46 -5.97 16.90
CA GLN A 156 -1.26 -7.19 16.99
C GLN A 156 -0.76 -8.13 18.10
N PRO A 157 -1.66 -8.87 18.76
CA PRO A 157 -1.29 -9.81 19.81
C PRO A 157 -0.26 -10.84 19.33
N GLY A 158 0.87 -10.93 20.04
CA GLY A 158 1.91 -11.93 19.78
C GLY A 158 2.95 -11.52 18.73
N VAL A 159 2.80 -10.38 18.05
CA VAL A 159 3.81 -9.87 17.12
C VAL A 159 4.75 -8.94 17.87
N GLN A 160 6.02 -9.33 17.97
CA GLN A 160 7.04 -8.54 18.67
C GLN A 160 8.06 -7.92 17.72
N ARG A 161 8.20 -8.47 16.53
CA ARG A 161 9.20 -8.05 15.53
C ARG A 161 8.63 -8.22 14.13
N VAL A 162 8.99 -7.31 13.24
CA VAL A 162 8.65 -7.35 11.82
C VAL A 162 9.93 -7.23 11.01
N ALA A 163 10.02 -7.96 9.90
CA ALA A 163 11.08 -7.76 8.92
C ALA A 163 10.45 -7.31 7.61
N ILE A 164 11.01 -6.26 7.01
CA ILE A 164 10.65 -5.74 5.71
C ILE A 164 11.82 -6.02 4.77
N LEU A 165 11.58 -6.84 3.75
CA LEU A 165 12.48 -7.04 2.63
C LEU A 165 11.92 -6.27 1.43
N ASP A 166 12.64 -5.23 1.01
CA ASP A 166 12.34 -4.45 -0.18
C ASP A 166 13.28 -4.88 -1.31
N TRP A 167 12.70 -5.50 -2.33
CA TRP A 167 13.42 -5.93 -3.53
C TRP A 167 13.16 -5.04 -4.74
N ASP A 168 12.42 -3.93 -4.57
CA ASP A 168 12.23 -2.98 -5.66
C ASP A 168 13.59 -2.45 -6.09
N VAL A 169 13.75 -2.20 -7.40
CA VAL A 169 15.04 -1.76 -7.96
C VAL A 169 15.47 -0.40 -7.39
N HIS A 170 14.52 0.40 -6.89
CA HIS A 170 14.81 1.65 -6.20
C HIS A 170 14.87 1.45 -4.68
N HIS A 171 15.72 2.24 -4.04
CA HIS A 171 15.78 2.28 -2.59
C HIS A 171 14.44 2.74 -1.98
N GLY A 172 13.85 1.92 -1.11
CA GLY A 172 12.67 2.25 -0.29
C GLY A 172 12.95 3.28 0.81
N ASN A 173 13.46 4.47 0.44
CA ASN A 173 13.90 5.53 1.35
C ASN A 173 12.79 6.05 2.28
N GLY A 174 11.53 6.00 1.84
CA GLY A 174 10.39 6.36 2.68
C GLY A 174 10.24 5.38 3.82
N THR A 175 10.26 4.09 3.49
CA THR A 175 10.22 2.99 4.46
C THR A 175 11.39 3.09 5.44
N GLU A 176 12.63 3.25 4.93
CA GLU A 176 13.83 3.41 5.77
C GLU A 176 13.65 4.51 6.81
N ALA A 177 13.34 5.73 6.36
CA ALA A 177 13.20 6.89 7.25
C ALA A 177 12.09 6.72 8.31
N ILE A 178 11.06 5.91 8.03
CA ILE A 178 9.97 5.66 8.98
C ILE A 178 10.38 4.62 10.03
N VAL A 179 11.14 3.59 9.64
CA VAL A 179 11.37 2.41 10.49
C VAL A 179 12.78 2.33 11.09
N GLU A 180 13.74 3.14 10.62
CA GLU A 180 15.16 3.07 11.02
C GLU A 180 15.38 3.18 12.54
N SER A 181 14.49 3.88 13.25
CA SER A 181 14.57 4.10 14.69
C SER A 181 13.79 3.08 15.52
N ASP A 182 12.99 2.21 14.89
CA ASP A 182 12.21 1.19 15.59
C ASP A 182 13.02 -0.11 15.72
N PRO A 183 13.49 -0.47 16.93
CA PRO A 183 14.32 -1.66 17.12
C PRO A 183 13.56 -2.98 16.86
N ASN A 184 12.24 -2.93 16.71
CA ASN A 184 11.40 -4.10 16.42
C ASN A 184 11.16 -4.29 14.92
N ILE A 185 11.61 -3.37 14.07
CA ILE A 185 11.49 -3.48 12.61
C ILE A 185 12.88 -3.60 11.99
N ALA A 186 13.16 -4.73 11.36
CA ALA A 186 14.32 -4.88 10.51
C ALA A 186 13.96 -4.47 9.08
N PHE A 187 14.72 -3.56 8.47
CA PHE A 187 14.57 -3.17 7.07
C PHE A 187 15.80 -3.61 6.26
N CYS A 188 15.58 -4.22 5.12
CA CYS A 188 16.60 -4.56 4.14
C CYS A 188 16.09 -4.20 2.75
N SER A 189 16.83 -3.33 2.05
CA SER A 189 16.53 -2.96 0.67
C SER A 189 17.67 -3.40 -0.26
N LEU A 190 17.32 -4.04 -1.36
CA LEU A 190 18.22 -4.40 -2.46
C LEU A 190 17.90 -3.50 -3.65
N HIS A 191 18.83 -2.66 -4.07
CA HIS A 191 18.63 -1.66 -5.13
C HIS A 191 19.88 -1.49 -6.00
N GLU A 192 19.73 -0.85 -7.16
CA GLU A 192 20.82 -0.56 -8.14
C GLU A 192 21.92 0.36 -7.60
#